data_AF-K3WG59-F1
#
_entry.id   AF-K3WG59-F1
#
_cell.length_a   1.000
_cell.length_b   1.000
_cell.length_c   1.000
_cell.angle_alpha   90.00
_cell.angle_beta   90.00
_cell.angle_gamma   90.00
#
_symmetry.space_group_name_H-M   'P 1'
#
loop_
_entity.id
_entity.type
_entity.pdbx_description
1 polymer ?
#
loop_
_entity_poly.entity_id
_entity_poly.type
_entity_poly.pdbx_seq_one_letter_code
_entity_poly.pdbx_strand_id
1 'polypeptide(L)'
;MGLADWWLHRGQPTTAVIISQGRVYEINYNVHDGKNDCDDTEDGDKWQAAEARKMTRSKSARRNSRQNAALLAHGCPQVSTKGLFQQAFVAKLFPKISGFQIQRPESPTTSPWMSKAEPNEGRRSRFRGFFSRSTPVEEDTKAFETQLIPEKWLSSEASLRFQDEVNSVMSNGVSQFQITSEGCGGAYFLHEQSSRKKSAPLGIFKPRDEEYMAPKNPRGYVKENAVVGETEHPVNKGFRVGNGALRERAAYLLDETYGNFSGVPVTTVMTLAVHGEEKEGSMQRFVPSECSAEDMGTLKFAIPEVHKIGILDVRLFNTDRHAGNILLSSRPDEQTYQMTPIDHGFCLPSYKHLDSATFDWLHWPQAQFPFTGAELDHIAALDIDRDATILRSLEIEEECITTLRLSTAMLKIGADAGYSLFDIANCLQREGDFTSPSTLEDLVANAAATVENQTGLSEQDGGLEFYDALVAEVEQAALKMFDDKPKKKVRSISCFS
;
A
#
# COMPACT_ATOMS: atom_id res chain seq x y z
N MET A 1 13.52 42.55 17.31
CA MET A 1 12.14 42.97 16.96
C MET A 1 11.79 42.25 15.65
N GLY A 2 10.75 41.43 15.55
CA GLY A 2 9.81 40.98 16.58
C GLY A 2 9.91 39.47 16.86
N LEU A 3 9.67 39.09 18.11
CA LEU A 3 9.48 37.72 18.60
C LEU A 3 8.28 37.81 19.55
N ALA A 4 7.16 37.17 19.19
CA ALA A 4 5.91 37.00 19.95
C ALA A 4 4.95 36.19 19.06
N ASP A 5 4.12 35.26 19.53
CA ASP A 5 4.03 34.61 20.84
C ASP A 5 3.45 33.21 20.62
N TRP A 6 4.05 32.17 21.20
CA TRP A 6 3.36 30.89 21.44
C TRP A 6 3.48 30.56 22.93
N TRP A 7 2.43 30.90 23.68
CA TRP A 7 2.30 30.53 25.07
C TRP A 7 1.98 29.04 25.20
N LEU A 8 3.02 28.21 25.25
CA LEU A 8 2.91 26.87 25.84
C LEU A 8 2.54 27.02 27.32
N HIS A 9 1.30 26.67 27.68
CA HIS A 9 0.94 26.47 29.08
C HIS A 9 1.75 25.30 29.65
N ARG A 10 2.71 25.63 30.52
CA ARG A 10 3.55 24.65 31.21
C ARG A 10 2.67 23.77 32.12
N GLY A 11 2.81 22.45 32.01
CA GLY A 11 2.18 21.49 32.92
C GLY A 11 1.02 20.66 32.36
N GLN A 12 0.80 20.65 31.04
CA GLN A 12 -0.10 19.67 30.40
C GLN A 12 0.70 18.43 29.96
N PRO A 13 0.22 17.20 30.20
CA PRO A 13 0.84 16.01 29.64
C PRO A 13 0.66 16.02 28.12
N THR A 14 1.74 15.77 27.38
CA THR A 14 1.66 15.61 25.92
C THR A 14 1.38 14.15 25.61
N THR A 15 0.17 13.88 25.13
CA THR A 15 -0.27 12.54 24.73
C THR A 15 0.05 12.32 23.26
N ALA A 16 0.92 11.36 22.97
CA ALA A 16 1.10 10.83 21.62
C ALA A 16 0.16 9.63 21.44
N VAL A 17 -0.63 9.64 20.36
CA VAL A 17 -1.51 8.53 20.00
C VAL A 17 -0.87 7.81 18.82
N ILE A 18 -0.47 6.54 19.04
CA ILE A 18 0.02 5.66 17.98
C ILE A 18 -1.07 4.64 17.68
N ILE A 19 -1.43 4.49 16.41
CA ILE A 19 -2.34 3.43 15.94
C ILE A 19 -1.48 2.35 15.30
N SER A 20 -1.63 1.11 15.77
CA SER A 20 -0.97 -0.06 15.20
C SER A 20 -1.82 -1.30 15.49
N GLN A 21 -1.94 -2.22 14.53
CA GLN A 21 -2.70 -3.47 14.68
C GLN A 21 -4.14 -3.26 15.18
N GLY A 22 -4.84 -2.25 14.62
CA GLY A 22 -6.20 -1.90 15.03
C GLY A 22 -6.36 -1.43 16.49
N ARG A 23 -5.26 -1.12 17.19
CA ARG A 23 -5.25 -0.68 18.60
C ARG A 23 -4.69 0.72 18.72
N VAL A 24 -5.31 1.49 19.62
CA VAL A 24 -4.91 2.85 19.99
C VAL A 24 -3.99 2.76 21.20
N TYR A 25 -2.73 3.15 21.02
CA TYR A 25 -1.73 3.23 22.08
C TYR A 25 -1.58 4.68 22.52
N GLU A 26 -1.93 4.95 23.77
CA GLU A 26 -1.87 6.28 24.38
C GLU A 26 -0.57 6.42 25.20
N ILE A 27 0.42 7.13 24.66
CA ILE A 27 1.72 7.34 25.30
C ILE A 27 1.76 8.74 25.91
N ASN A 28 1.73 8.80 27.24
CA ASN A 28 1.79 10.04 28.00
C ASN A 28 3.23 10.37 28.40
N TYR A 29 3.76 11.47 27.86
CA TYR A 29 5.09 11.97 28.23
C TYR A 29 4.98 13.01 29.36
N ASN A 30 5.58 12.70 30.52
CA ASN A 30 5.88 13.70 31.53
C ASN A 30 7.28 14.27 31.28
N VAL A 31 7.35 15.52 30.83
CA VAL A 31 8.61 16.28 30.76
C VAL A 31 8.99 16.68 32.18
N HIS A 32 9.90 15.94 32.80
CA HIS A 32 10.57 16.36 34.02
C HIS A 32 11.86 17.13 33.68
N ASP A 33 11.99 18.35 34.21
CA ASP A 33 13.16 19.21 34.03
C ASP A 33 14.42 18.51 34.56
N GLY A 34 15.33 18.17 33.65
CA GLY A 34 16.68 17.75 34.01
C GLY A 34 17.55 18.96 34.37
N LYS A 35 17.76 19.18 35.67
CA LYS A 35 18.95 19.91 36.16
C LYS A 35 19.92 18.93 36.80
N ASN A 36 21.13 18.91 36.26
CA ASN A 36 22.28 18.36 36.98
C ASN A 36 22.59 19.28 38.16
N ASP A 37 22.66 18.71 39.36
CA ASP A 37 23.57 19.13 40.42
C ASP A 37 24.03 17.87 41.16
N CYS A 38 25.29 17.85 41.56
CA CYS A 38 25.95 16.68 42.14
C CYS A 38 25.71 16.60 43.65
N ASP A 39 25.57 15.39 44.20
CA ASP A 39 26.25 14.99 45.44
C ASP A 39 26.20 13.47 45.67
N ASP A 40 27.26 12.94 46.28
CA ASP A 40 27.35 11.55 46.73
C ASP A 40 26.52 11.33 48.00
N THR A 41 25.76 10.22 48.10
CA THR A 41 25.67 9.42 49.35
C THR A 41 24.98 8.08 49.15
N GLU A 42 25.31 7.15 50.05
CA GLU A 42 24.75 5.80 50.18
C GLU A 42 23.26 5.84 50.57
N ASP A 43 22.44 4.92 50.04
CA ASP A 43 21.77 3.91 50.89
C ASP A 43 20.99 2.86 50.07
N GLY A 44 20.81 1.68 50.67
CA GLY A 44 20.07 0.56 50.08
C GLY A 44 18.62 0.41 50.57
N ASP A 45 18.02 -0.71 50.14
CA ASP A 45 16.74 -1.29 50.56
C ASP A 45 15.40 -0.65 50.13
N LYS A 46 14.47 -1.57 49.79
CA LYS A 46 13.08 -1.39 49.31
C LYS A 46 13.04 -1.00 47.81
N TRP A 47 12.29 -1.68 46.94
CA TRP A 47 10.90 -2.11 47.14
C TRP A 47 10.64 -3.60 46.91
N GLN A 48 10.12 -4.27 47.94
CA GLN A 48 9.20 -5.41 47.78
C GLN A 48 7.79 -4.98 48.24
N ALA A 49 6.79 -5.76 47.80
CA ALA A 49 5.38 -5.73 48.20
C ALA A 49 4.47 -4.66 47.55
N ALA A 50 3.79 -5.06 46.47
CA ALA A 50 2.46 -4.52 46.12
C ALA A 50 1.54 -5.46 45.31
N GLU A 51 1.72 -6.79 45.28
CA GLU A 51 0.73 -7.66 44.60
C GLU A 51 0.43 -8.99 45.31
N ALA A 52 -0.28 -8.89 46.44
CA ALA A 52 -0.86 -10.03 47.13
C ALA A 52 -2.19 -9.65 47.81
N ARG A 53 -3.30 -9.62 47.05
CA ARG A 53 -4.71 -9.67 47.55
C ARG A 53 -5.74 -9.70 46.42
N LYS A 54 -6.20 -10.89 46.02
CA LYS A 54 -7.60 -11.22 45.65
C LYS A 54 -7.77 -12.70 45.24
N MET A 55 -7.69 -13.62 46.19
CA MET A 55 -8.27 -14.97 46.05
C MET A 55 -8.75 -15.50 47.40
N THR A 56 -10.07 -15.65 47.54
CA THR A 56 -10.85 -16.53 48.45
C THR A 56 -12.33 -16.10 48.27
N ARG A 57 -13.35 -16.97 48.27
CA ARG A 57 -13.42 -18.44 48.31
C ARG A 57 -14.86 -18.84 47.93
N SER A 58 -15.06 -19.91 47.16
CA SER A 58 -16.19 -20.82 47.38
C SER A 58 -15.87 -22.19 46.80
N LYS A 59 -16.13 -23.26 47.58
CA LYS A 59 -15.93 -24.65 47.18
C LYS A 59 -17.29 -25.35 47.21
N SER A 60 -17.58 -26.16 46.20
CA SER A 60 -18.28 -27.42 46.40
C SER A 60 -17.62 -28.49 45.53
N ALA A 61 -17.71 -29.76 45.91
CA ALA A 61 -16.83 -30.81 45.41
C ALA A 61 -17.60 -32.05 44.96
N ARG A 62 -17.11 -32.73 43.91
CA ARG A 62 -17.35 -34.17 43.71
C ARG A 62 -16.29 -34.87 42.85
N ARG A 63 -15.31 -35.44 43.57
CA ARG A 63 -14.66 -36.76 43.43
C ARG A 63 -14.49 -37.47 42.06
N ASN A 64 -13.29 -38.04 41.93
CA ASN A 64 -12.87 -39.24 41.16
C ASN A 64 -12.70 -39.05 39.64
N SER A 65 -11.70 -39.65 38.95
CA SER A 65 -10.68 -40.63 39.39
C SER A 65 -9.32 -40.49 38.67
N ARG A 66 -8.28 -41.01 39.37
CA ARG A 66 -6.94 -41.47 38.93
C ARG A 66 -6.85 -41.90 37.44
N GLN A 67 -5.70 -41.81 36.74
CA GLN A 67 -4.33 -42.22 37.16
C GLN A 67 -3.21 -41.37 36.49
N ASN A 68 -2.09 -41.21 37.21
CA ASN A 68 -0.66 -41.48 36.86
C ASN A 68 -0.24 -41.63 35.37
N ALA A 69 1.01 -41.45 34.92
CA ALA A 69 2.30 -40.88 35.37
C ALA A 69 3.37 -41.27 34.29
N ALA A 70 4.53 -40.66 34.05
CA ALA A 70 5.24 -39.47 34.55
C ALA A 70 6.17 -38.93 33.42
N LEU A 71 7.23 -38.18 33.78
CA LEU A 71 8.30 -37.71 32.89
C LEU A 71 9.19 -38.87 32.36
N LEU A 72 9.84 -38.68 31.21
CA LEU A 72 11.31 -38.53 31.15
C LEU A 72 11.81 -38.02 29.79
N ALA A 73 13.04 -37.51 29.77
CA ALA A 73 13.66 -36.80 28.64
C ALA A 73 14.82 -37.60 28.02
N HIS A 74 15.36 -37.05 26.92
CA HIS A 74 16.57 -37.43 26.18
C HIS A 74 16.53 -38.71 25.33
N GLY A 75 17.20 -38.65 24.18
CA GLY A 75 17.55 -39.84 23.39
C GLY A 75 17.51 -39.64 21.87
N CYS A 76 18.46 -38.89 21.31
CA CYS A 76 18.80 -39.06 19.89
C CYS A 76 19.65 -40.34 19.73
N PRO A 77 19.42 -41.14 18.68
CA PRO A 77 20.53 -41.83 18.04
C PRO A 77 20.58 -41.56 16.53
N GLN A 78 21.77 -41.24 16.05
CA GLN A 78 22.11 -41.33 14.63
C GLN A 78 21.98 -42.79 14.18
N VAL A 79 21.45 -43.02 12.97
CA VAL A 79 21.69 -44.26 12.22
C VAL A 79 22.27 -43.89 10.86
N SER A 80 23.32 -44.59 10.47
CA SER A 80 24.19 -44.22 9.36
C SER A 80 23.94 -45.06 8.10
N THR A 81 24.03 -44.36 6.96
CA THR A 81 24.70 -44.82 5.71
C THR A 81 24.14 -45.98 4.85
N LYS A 82 24.03 -45.62 3.56
CA LYS A 82 24.45 -46.35 2.32
C LYS A 82 23.44 -47.24 1.58
N GLY A 83 23.33 -46.93 0.28
CA GLY A 83 22.65 -47.68 -0.78
C GLY A 83 21.57 -46.82 -1.45
N LEU A 84 21.57 -46.51 -2.75
CA LEU A 84 22.48 -46.89 -3.86
C LEU A 84 22.56 -45.74 -4.88
N PHE A 85 23.70 -45.62 -5.57
CA PHE A 85 23.84 -44.74 -6.75
C PHE A 85 23.17 -45.37 -7.97
N GLN A 86 22.46 -44.58 -8.77
CA GLN A 86 22.53 -44.70 -10.23
C GLN A 86 22.37 -43.34 -10.92
N GLN A 87 23.02 -43.19 -12.06
CA GLN A 87 23.33 -41.92 -12.70
C GLN A 87 22.34 -41.57 -13.81
N ALA A 88 22.12 -40.27 -14.03
CA ALA A 88 21.72 -39.73 -15.34
C ALA A 88 22.39 -38.36 -15.55
N PHE A 89 23.61 -38.38 -16.08
CA PHE A 89 24.28 -37.18 -16.62
C PHE A 89 23.78 -37.01 -18.07
N VAL A 90 23.22 -35.85 -18.42
CA VAL A 90 23.03 -35.45 -19.83
C VAL A 90 23.54 -34.02 -20.01
N ALA A 91 24.77 -33.91 -20.51
CA ALA A 91 25.32 -32.65 -20.98
C ALA A 91 25.36 -32.66 -22.51
N LYS A 92 24.71 -31.66 -23.11
CA LYS A 92 24.87 -31.07 -24.47
C LYS A 92 25.43 -31.93 -25.61
N LEU A 93 24.73 -31.86 -26.76
CA LEU A 93 25.20 -31.47 -28.12
C LEU A 93 24.10 -31.91 -29.13
N PHE A 94 23.54 -31.07 -30.01
CA PHE A 94 24.00 -30.63 -31.36
C PHE A 94 22.75 -30.08 -32.11
N PRO A 95 22.81 -29.53 -33.35
CA PRO A 95 23.89 -28.80 -34.04
C PRO A 95 23.40 -27.43 -34.62
N LYS A 96 24.32 -26.66 -35.23
CA LYS A 96 23.95 -25.60 -36.18
C LYS A 96 23.55 -26.22 -37.52
N ILE A 97 22.42 -25.81 -38.10
CA ILE A 97 22.18 -25.87 -39.56
C ILE A 97 21.64 -24.51 -40.01
N SER A 98 22.21 -24.00 -41.10
CA SER A 98 21.92 -22.70 -41.69
C SER A 98 20.99 -22.81 -42.90
N GLY A 99 20.04 -21.86 -42.99
CA GLY A 99 19.39 -21.49 -44.26
C GLY A 99 18.06 -22.17 -44.54
N PHE A 100 16.98 -21.39 -44.46
CA PHE A 100 16.04 -21.21 -45.58
C PHE A 100 15.26 -19.90 -45.38
N GLN A 101 15.14 -19.08 -46.43
CA GLN A 101 14.35 -17.84 -46.40
C GLN A 101 12.88 -18.15 -46.66
N ILE A 102 11.97 -17.54 -45.90
CA ILE A 102 10.58 -17.30 -46.32
C ILE A 102 10.25 -15.83 -46.03
N GLN A 103 9.52 -15.21 -46.95
CA GLN A 103 9.34 -13.76 -47.06
C GLN A 103 8.36 -13.20 -46.01
N ARG A 104 8.62 -11.97 -45.54
CA ARG A 104 7.61 -11.13 -44.87
C ARG A 104 6.79 -10.39 -45.95
N PRO A 105 5.46 -10.32 -45.86
CA PRO A 105 4.66 -9.37 -46.61
C PRO A 105 4.85 -7.94 -46.07
N GLU A 106 4.65 -6.96 -46.94
CA GLU A 106 4.84 -5.53 -46.68
C GLU A 106 3.62 -4.89 -45.96
N SER A 107 3.83 -3.71 -45.38
CA SER A 107 2.81 -2.87 -44.76
C SER A 107 2.33 -1.76 -45.70
N PRO A 108 1.19 -1.12 -45.34
CA PRO A 108 1.04 0.33 -45.48
C PRO A 108 0.78 0.94 -44.07
N THR A 109 1.57 1.89 -43.55
CA THR A 109 1.56 3.35 -43.81
C THR A 109 0.18 4.00 -43.59
N THR A 110 0.00 5.13 -42.87
CA THR A 110 0.92 6.22 -42.45
C THR A 110 0.54 6.83 -41.08
N SER A 111 1.51 7.42 -40.37
CA SER A 111 1.28 8.58 -39.47
C SER A 111 2.25 9.72 -39.85
N PRO A 112 1.84 10.99 -39.92
CA PRO A 112 2.70 12.11 -40.30
C PRO A 112 3.49 12.71 -39.11
N TRP A 113 4.38 13.66 -39.43
CA TRP A 113 5.21 14.48 -38.52
C TRP A 113 6.54 13.88 -38.01
N MET A 114 7.53 13.80 -38.90
CA MET A 114 8.91 14.19 -38.55
C MET A 114 9.69 14.60 -39.81
N SER A 115 10.20 15.84 -39.83
CA SER A 115 10.96 16.39 -40.96
C SER A 115 12.42 16.61 -40.57
N LYS A 116 13.27 15.71 -41.09
CA LYS A 116 14.74 15.75 -41.21
C LYS A 116 15.48 17.01 -40.77
N ALA A 117 16.48 16.82 -39.90
CA ALA A 117 17.64 17.71 -39.79
C ALA A 117 18.82 17.17 -40.62
N GLU A 118 19.63 18.05 -41.22
CA GLU A 118 21.08 17.90 -41.42
C GLU A 118 21.70 19.26 -41.87
N PRO A 119 23.04 19.47 -41.88
CA PRO A 119 23.62 20.50 -41.02
C PRO A 119 24.30 21.67 -41.75
N ASN A 120 24.64 22.75 -41.04
CA ASN A 120 25.87 23.51 -41.34
C ASN A 120 26.42 24.39 -40.19
N GLU A 121 27.66 24.83 -40.37
CA GLU A 121 28.53 25.44 -39.36
C GLU A 121 28.28 26.92 -39.03
N GLY A 122 28.47 27.26 -37.75
CA GLY A 122 29.22 28.44 -37.28
C GLY A 122 28.96 29.85 -37.83
N ARG A 123 28.32 30.72 -37.02
CA ARG A 123 28.80 32.11 -36.82
C ARG A 123 28.27 32.76 -35.53
N ARG A 124 29.16 33.49 -34.85
CA ARG A 124 28.82 34.43 -33.75
C ARG A 124 28.21 35.72 -34.32
N SER A 125 27.19 36.29 -33.67
CA SER A 125 27.22 37.69 -33.16
C SER A 125 25.91 38.16 -32.50
N ARG A 126 26.06 38.79 -31.33
CA ARG A 126 25.24 39.83 -30.69
C ARG A 126 24.19 40.55 -31.58
N PHE A 127 23.02 40.87 -31.01
CA PHE A 127 22.68 42.25 -30.62
C PHE A 127 21.55 42.37 -29.57
N ARG A 128 21.39 43.58 -29.00
CA ARG A 128 20.44 43.94 -27.92
C ARG A 128 18.98 44.06 -28.40
N GLY A 129 18.04 43.93 -27.46
CA GLY A 129 16.60 44.03 -27.72
C GLY A 129 16.03 45.45 -27.88
N PHE A 130 14.72 45.51 -28.06
CA PHE A 130 13.90 46.73 -28.02
C PHE A 130 12.51 46.39 -27.45
N PHE A 131 11.99 47.22 -26.55
CA PHE A 131 10.61 47.13 -26.08
C PHE A 131 9.64 47.72 -27.12
N SER A 132 8.49 47.08 -27.35
CA SER A 132 7.32 47.76 -27.94
C SER A 132 5.99 47.12 -27.53
N ARG A 133 5.37 47.73 -26.51
CA ARG A 133 3.94 48.09 -26.41
C ARG A 133 2.88 47.13 -27.00
N SER A 134 2.18 46.51 -26.07
CA SER A 134 0.85 45.85 -26.11
C SER A 134 -0.10 46.07 -27.29
N THR A 135 -0.69 44.95 -27.73
CA THR A 135 -2.06 44.81 -28.25
C THR A 135 -2.82 43.81 -27.37
N PRO A 136 -4.18 43.87 -27.28
CA PRO A 136 -4.94 42.94 -26.44
C PRO A 136 -4.87 41.52 -27.01
N VAL A 137 -4.68 40.53 -26.15
CA VAL A 137 -4.87 39.11 -26.48
C VAL A 137 -6.30 38.76 -26.10
N GLU A 138 -7.10 38.33 -27.06
CA GLU A 138 -8.38 37.69 -26.76
C GLU A 138 -8.11 36.35 -26.06
N GLU A 139 -8.85 36.07 -24.98
CA GLU A 139 -8.72 34.83 -24.22
C GLU A 139 -9.21 33.64 -25.06
N ASP A 140 -8.29 33.03 -25.80
CA ASP A 140 -8.49 31.74 -26.50
C ASP A 140 -8.58 30.64 -25.45
N THR A 141 -9.74 30.56 -24.79
CA THR A 141 -10.12 29.51 -23.84
C THR A 141 -10.31 28.20 -24.60
N LYS A 142 -9.18 27.58 -24.95
CA LYS A 142 -9.13 26.19 -25.38
C LYS A 142 -9.60 25.32 -24.24
N ALA A 143 -10.90 25.04 -24.24
CA ALA A 143 -11.45 23.92 -23.54
C ALA A 143 -10.61 22.69 -23.91
N PHE A 144 -9.95 22.10 -22.91
CA PHE A 144 -9.43 20.75 -23.05
C PHE A 144 -10.62 19.89 -23.45
N GLU A 145 -10.60 19.32 -24.67
CA GLU A 145 -11.44 18.17 -24.95
C GLU A 145 -10.96 17.06 -24.03
N THR A 146 -11.64 16.90 -22.90
CA THR A 146 -11.50 15.74 -22.03
C THR A 146 -11.72 14.53 -22.92
N GLN A 147 -10.66 13.81 -23.25
CA GLN A 147 -10.79 12.53 -23.94
C GLN A 147 -11.64 11.67 -23.02
N LEU A 148 -12.90 11.46 -23.42
CA LEU A 148 -13.89 10.72 -22.66
C LEU A 148 -13.28 9.38 -22.28
N ILE A 149 -12.90 9.25 -21.00
CA ILE A 149 -12.35 8.01 -20.45
C ILE A 149 -13.41 6.94 -20.74
N PRO A 150 -13.10 5.93 -21.58
CA PRO A 150 -14.11 4.95 -21.96
C PRO A 150 -14.74 4.31 -20.71
N GLU A 151 -16.08 4.30 -20.60
CA GLU A 151 -16.82 3.85 -19.40
C GLU A 151 -16.40 2.45 -18.88
N LYS A 152 -15.85 1.62 -19.79
CA LYS A 152 -15.20 0.32 -19.52
C LYS A 152 -14.05 0.36 -18.48
N TRP A 153 -13.45 1.52 -18.23
CA TRP A 153 -12.37 1.70 -17.23
C TRP A 153 -12.93 1.94 -15.83
N LEU A 154 -14.11 2.55 -15.74
CA LEU A 154 -14.80 2.87 -14.50
C LEU A 154 -15.64 1.70 -13.98
N SER A 155 -16.10 0.84 -14.88
CA SER A 155 -16.91 -0.34 -14.57
C SER A 155 -16.45 -1.57 -15.35
N SER A 156 -16.14 -2.64 -14.63
CA SER A 156 -15.85 -3.95 -15.19
C SER A 156 -17.04 -4.88 -15.08
N GLU A 157 -17.08 -5.94 -15.90
CA GLU A 157 -18.15 -6.94 -15.82
C GLU A 157 -18.23 -7.59 -14.42
N ALA A 158 -17.10 -7.80 -13.75
CA ALA A 158 -17.07 -8.28 -12.37
C ALA A 158 -17.66 -7.27 -11.38
N SER A 159 -17.33 -5.98 -11.54
CA SER A 159 -17.91 -4.89 -10.73
C SER A 159 -19.42 -4.80 -10.90
N LEU A 160 -19.91 -4.80 -12.14
CA LEU A 160 -21.33 -4.66 -12.47
C LEU A 160 -22.14 -5.85 -11.95
N ARG A 161 -21.68 -7.09 -12.18
CA ARG A 161 -22.32 -8.30 -11.63
C ARG A 161 -22.38 -8.26 -10.10
N PHE A 162 -21.34 -7.76 -9.43
CA PHE A 162 -21.34 -7.64 -7.98
C PHE A 162 -22.29 -6.54 -7.47
N GLN A 163 -22.39 -5.41 -8.16
CA GLN A 163 -23.42 -4.39 -7.88
C GLN A 163 -24.83 -4.96 -8.05
N ASP A 164 -25.09 -5.73 -9.12
CA ASP A 164 -26.39 -6.38 -9.36
C ASP A 164 -26.75 -7.40 -8.27
N GLU A 165 -25.78 -8.20 -7.81
CA GLU A 165 -25.95 -9.11 -6.67
C GLU A 165 -26.33 -8.35 -5.38
N VAL A 166 -25.62 -7.26 -5.07
CA VAL A 166 -25.90 -6.41 -3.90
C VAL A 166 -27.28 -5.75 -4.01
N ASN A 167 -27.61 -5.15 -5.16
CA ASN A 167 -28.90 -4.52 -5.43
C ASN A 167 -30.06 -5.53 -5.34
N SER A 168 -29.85 -6.77 -5.76
CA SER A 168 -30.82 -7.87 -5.61
C SER A 168 -31.06 -8.20 -4.13
N VAL A 169 -30.01 -8.35 -3.32
CA VAL A 169 -30.16 -8.64 -1.87
C VAL A 169 -30.84 -7.48 -1.13
N MET A 170 -30.51 -6.23 -1.49
CA MET A 170 -31.13 -5.03 -0.92
C MET A 170 -32.62 -4.89 -1.30
N SER A 171 -32.97 -5.07 -2.57
CA SER A 171 -34.36 -4.89 -3.06
C SER A 171 -35.32 -6.01 -2.63
N ASN A 172 -34.83 -7.22 -2.41
CA ASN A 172 -35.65 -8.35 -1.93
C ASN A 172 -36.05 -8.24 -0.44
N GLY A 173 -35.63 -7.19 0.29
CA GLY A 173 -35.99 -6.98 1.70
C GLY A 173 -35.39 -8.00 2.68
N VAL A 174 -34.40 -8.78 2.21
CA VAL A 174 -33.68 -9.81 2.97
C VAL A 174 -32.25 -9.38 3.32
N SER A 175 -31.88 -8.13 3.07
CA SER A 175 -30.58 -7.58 3.46
C SER A 175 -30.46 -7.41 4.98
N GLN A 176 -29.37 -7.90 5.58
CA GLN A 176 -28.99 -7.56 6.94
C GLN A 176 -27.55 -7.05 6.97
N PHE A 177 -27.37 -5.82 7.44
CA PHE A 177 -26.06 -5.30 7.82
C PHE A 177 -25.73 -5.73 9.25
N GLN A 178 -24.53 -6.27 9.45
CA GLN A 178 -23.96 -6.58 10.76
C GLN A 178 -22.61 -5.86 10.89
N ILE A 179 -22.50 -4.92 11.85
CA ILE A 179 -21.23 -4.24 12.12
C ILE A 179 -20.16 -5.24 12.58
N THR A 180 -18.91 -5.03 12.16
CA THR A 180 -17.75 -5.76 12.67
C THR A 180 -17.59 -5.56 14.19
N SER A 181 -17.04 -6.54 14.90
CA SER A 181 -16.66 -6.35 16.31
C SER A 181 -15.48 -5.39 16.46
N GLU A 182 -14.52 -5.47 15.54
CA GLU A 182 -13.22 -4.78 15.62
C GLU A 182 -13.06 -3.70 14.52
N GLY A 183 -11.98 -2.93 14.62
CA GLY A 183 -11.69 -1.78 13.76
C GLY A 183 -12.12 -0.44 14.35
N CYS A 184 -11.76 0.65 13.66
CA CYS A 184 -11.92 2.03 14.12
C CYS A 184 -13.05 2.82 13.41
N GLY A 185 -13.74 2.21 12.44
CA GLY A 185 -14.82 2.83 11.67
C GLY A 185 -16.08 1.96 11.56
N GLY A 186 -17.08 2.47 10.84
CA GLY A 186 -18.22 1.71 10.36
C GLY A 186 -17.78 0.75 9.27
N ALA A 187 -17.84 -0.55 9.56
CA ALA A 187 -17.62 -1.63 8.59
C ALA A 187 -18.67 -2.71 8.84
N TYR A 188 -19.43 -3.06 7.80
CA TYR A 188 -20.64 -3.87 7.92
C TYR A 188 -20.60 -5.06 6.98
N PHE A 189 -20.72 -6.27 7.51
CA PHE A 189 -21.04 -7.44 6.71
C PHE A 189 -22.48 -7.33 6.17
N LEU A 190 -22.64 -7.35 4.85
CA LEU A 190 -23.95 -7.53 4.22
C LEU A 190 -24.25 -9.03 4.11
N HIS A 191 -25.32 -9.48 4.75
CA HIS A 191 -25.86 -10.83 4.64
C HIS A 191 -27.17 -10.84 3.86
N GLU A 192 -27.37 -11.89 3.06
CA GLU A 192 -28.68 -12.30 2.58
C GLU A 192 -29.37 -13.18 3.65
N GLN A 193 -30.53 -12.74 4.14
CA GLN A 193 -31.36 -13.47 5.10
C GLN A 193 -32.06 -14.66 4.43
N SER A 194 -31.32 -15.74 4.19
CA SER A 194 -31.90 -17.03 3.84
C SER A 194 -32.40 -17.77 5.09
N SER A 195 -33.61 -18.32 5.01
CA SER A 195 -34.20 -19.15 6.07
C SER A 195 -33.55 -20.54 6.23
N ARG A 196 -32.52 -20.87 5.43
CA ARG A 196 -31.87 -22.18 5.40
C ARG A 196 -30.33 -22.05 5.37
N LYS A 197 -29.72 -22.21 6.55
CA LYS A 197 -28.29 -22.06 6.91
C LYS A 197 -27.80 -20.61 7.00
N LYS A 198 -26.81 -20.39 7.89
CA LYS A 198 -25.93 -19.22 7.83
C LYS A 198 -25.15 -19.26 6.51
N SER A 199 -25.43 -18.33 5.62
CA SER A 199 -24.56 -17.98 4.48
C SER A 199 -23.34 -17.21 4.98
N ALA A 200 -22.25 -17.25 4.21
CA ALA A 200 -21.20 -16.23 4.34
C ALA A 200 -21.77 -14.85 3.99
N PRO A 201 -21.18 -13.74 4.47
CA PRO A 201 -21.48 -12.41 3.94
C PRO A 201 -21.34 -12.37 2.42
N LEU A 202 -22.13 -11.54 1.75
CA LEU A 202 -21.94 -11.18 0.34
C LEU A 202 -20.76 -10.22 0.17
N GLY A 203 -20.62 -9.29 1.11
CA GLY A 203 -19.56 -8.29 1.11
C GLY A 203 -19.43 -7.54 2.42
N ILE A 204 -18.42 -6.66 2.46
CA ILE A 204 -18.17 -5.71 3.54
C ILE A 204 -18.41 -4.31 2.98
N PHE A 205 -19.30 -3.56 3.62
CA PHE A 205 -19.60 -2.17 3.29
C PHE A 205 -18.95 -1.23 4.31
N LYS A 206 -18.20 -0.22 3.84
CA LYS A 206 -17.54 0.80 4.64
C LYS A 206 -18.06 2.20 4.23
N PRO A 207 -19.01 2.80 4.98
CA PRO A 207 -19.53 4.13 4.68
C PRO A 207 -18.49 5.24 4.86
N ARG A 208 -18.43 6.19 3.91
CA ARG A 208 -17.53 7.35 3.93
C ARG A 208 -17.79 8.26 5.14
N ASP A 209 -19.07 8.41 5.54
CA ASP A 209 -19.47 9.21 6.70
C ASP A 209 -19.19 8.54 8.05
N GLU A 210 -18.75 7.26 8.04
CA GLU A 210 -18.47 6.44 9.22
C GLU A 210 -17.02 5.94 9.32
N GLU A 211 -16.13 6.34 8.39
CA GLU A 211 -14.69 6.08 8.49
C GLU A 211 -14.09 6.59 9.82
N TYR A 212 -12.86 6.20 10.14
CA TYR A 212 -12.16 6.76 11.31
C TYR A 212 -12.09 8.29 11.22
N MET A 213 -12.46 8.97 12.30
CA MET A 213 -12.56 10.44 12.40
C MET A 213 -13.71 11.08 11.58
N ALA A 214 -14.55 10.29 10.90
CA ALA A 214 -15.71 10.78 10.13
C ALA A 214 -16.89 11.23 11.02
N PRO A 215 -17.74 12.16 10.54
CA PRO A 215 -18.75 12.82 11.37
C PRO A 215 -19.83 11.91 11.97
N LYS A 216 -20.10 10.73 11.39
CA LYS A 216 -21.06 9.74 11.92
C LYS A 216 -20.40 8.44 12.41
N ASN A 217 -19.10 8.43 12.69
CA ASN A 217 -18.38 7.23 13.13
C ASN A 217 -19.10 6.49 14.29
N PRO A 218 -19.59 5.25 14.10
CA PRO A 218 -20.44 4.55 15.07
C PRO A 218 -19.68 4.06 16.30
N ARG A 219 -18.35 4.18 16.31
CA ARG A 219 -17.47 3.81 17.43
C ARG A 219 -17.07 5.03 18.28
N GLY A 220 -17.54 6.23 17.92
CA GLY A 220 -17.29 7.47 18.64
C GLY A 220 -15.95 8.16 18.30
N TYR A 221 -15.20 7.64 17.34
CA TYR A 221 -13.97 8.28 16.85
C TYR A 221 -14.31 9.34 15.80
N VAL A 222 -14.69 10.53 16.27
CA VAL A 222 -15.16 11.65 15.42
C VAL A 222 -14.22 12.85 15.58
N LYS A 223 -13.80 13.47 14.46
CA LYS A 223 -13.19 14.80 14.47
C LYS A 223 -14.30 15.85 14.41
N GLU A 224 -14.25 16.83 15.33
CA GLU A 224 -15.25 17.90 15.37
C GLU A 224 -15.26 18.69 14.05
N ASN A 225 -16.45 18.99 13.54
CA ASN A 225 -16.67 19.73 12.28
C ASN A 225 -16.01 19.08 11.03
N ALA A 226 -15.75 17.77 11.06
CA ALA A 226 -15.20 17.06 9.90
C ALA A 226 -16.22 16.96 8.75
N VAL A 227 -15.81 17.43 7.58
CA VAL A 227 -16.53 17.32 6.30
C VAL A 227 -15.88 16.20 5.48
N VAL A 228 -16.71 15.22 5.08
CA VAL A 228 -16.30 14.07 4.24
C VAL A 228 -15.71 14.57 2.93
N GLY A 229 -14.56 14.03 2.53
CA GLY A 229 -13.86 14.36 1.30
C GLY A 229 -13.11 15.70 1.30
N GLU A 230 -13.36 16.60 2.24
CA GLU A 230 -12.68 17.90 2.33
C GLU A 230 -11.68 17.95 3.50
N THR A 231 -12.08 17.49 4.68
CA THR A 231 -11.29 17.65 5.91
C THR A 231 -10.08 16.73 5.91
N GLU A 232 -8.89 17.33 6.05
CA GLU A 232 -7.64 16.60 6.28
C GLU A 232 -7.76 15.68 7.50
N HIS A 233 -7.29 14.45 7.33
CA HIS A 233 -7.37 13.42 8.34
C HIS A 233 -6.37 13.71 9.49
N PRO A 234 -6.79 13.72 10.76
CA PRO A 234 -6.02 14.31 11.86
C PRO A 234 -4.82 13.48 12.34
N VAL A 235 -4.74 12.20 11.97
CA VAL A 235 -3.66 11.29 12.38
C VAL A 235 -2.81 10.93 11.15
N ASN A 236 -3.40 10.18 10.22
CA ASN A 236 -2.78 9.81 8.95
C ASN A 236 -2.74 11.04 8.02
N LYS A 237 -1.58 11.69 7.90
CA LYS A 237 -1.38 12.87 7.04
C LYS A 237 -1.39 12.49 5.55
N GLY A 238 -1.69 13.45 4.69
CA GLY A 238 -1.84 13.21 3.24
C GLY A 238 -3.13 12.48 2.85
N PHE A 239 -4.06 12.31 3.78
CA PHE A 239 -5.39 11.75 3.57
C PHE A 239 -6.49 12.75 3.94
N ARG A 240 -7.69 12.55 3.39
CA ARG A 240 -8.92 13.25 3.80
C ARG A 240 -9.91 12.26 4.40
N VAL A 241 -10.63 12.70 5.42
CA VAL A 241 -11.67 11.92 6.11
C VAL A 241 -12.75 11.50 5.11
N GLY A 242 -13.05 10.19 5.04
CA GLY A 242 -14.09 9.68 4.14
C GLY A 242 -13.63 9.40 2.70
N ASN A 243 -12.34 9.55 2.37
CA ASN A 243 -11.80 9.19 1.05
C ASN A 243 -11.12 7.81 1.01
N GLY A 244 -11.27 6.99 2.05
CA GLY A 244 -10.81 5.60 2.05
C GLY A 244 -11.62 4.72 1.08
N ALA A 245 -12.93 4.96 0.95
CA ALA A 245 -13.78 4.26 -0.02
C ALA A 245 -13.29 4.36 -1.48
N LEU A 246 -12.77 5.53 -1.87
CA LEU A 246 -12.22 5.77 -3.21
C LEU A 246 -10.90 5.02 -3.42
N ARG A 247 -10.07 4.91 -2.37
CA ARG A 247 -8.79 4.20 -2.36
C ARG A 247 -8.96 2.68 -2.42
N GLU A 248 -9.96 2.15 -1.72
CA GLU A 248 -10.40 0.75 -1.83
C GLU A 248 -10.85 0.40 -3.27
N ARG A 249 -11.58 1.29 -3.96
CA ARG A 249 -11.92 1.13 -5.38
C ARG A 249 -10.70 1.24 -6.29
N ALA A 250 -9.79 2.17 -6.00
CA ALA A 250 -8.55 2.37 -6.76
C ALA A 250 -7.66 1.13 -6.72
N ALA A 251 -7.41 0.56 -5.54
CA ALA A 251 -6.61 -0.65 -5.38
C ALA A 251 -7.17 -1.83 -6.20
N TYR A 252 -8.49 -2.02 -6.21
CA TYR A 252 -9.13 -3.03 -7.03
C TYR A 252 -8.94 -2.78 -8.54
N LEU A 253 -9.25 -1.58 -9.04
CA LEU A 253 -9.12 -1.29 -10.47
C LEU A 253 -7.66 -1.38 -10.95
N LEU A 254 -6.70 -0.96 -10.13
CA LEU A 254 -5.27 -1.05 -10.42
C LEU A 254 -4.70 -2.48 -10.37
N ASP A 255 -5.42 -3.45 -9.79
CA ASP A 255 -5.08 -4.87 -9.83
C ASP A 255 -5.81 -5.60 -10.98
N GLU A 256 -7.12 -5.35 -11.13
CA GLU A 256 -7.97 -5.90 -12.21
C GLU A 256 -7.44 -5.54 -13.60
N THR A 257 -6.95 -4.30 -13.77
CA THR A 257 -6.36 -3.77 -15.03
C THR A 257 -5.20 -4.64 -15.56
N TYR A 258 -4.53 -5.39 -14.68
CA TYR A 258 -3.42 -6.30 -14.97
C TYR A 258 -3.75 -7.77 -14.64
N GLY A 259 -5.05 -8.11 -14.63
CA GLY A 259 -5.53 -9.49 -14.53
C GLY A 259 -5.83 -9.99 -13.12
N ASN A 260 -5.96 -9.10 -12.12
CA ASN A 260 -6.10 -9.44 -10.70
C ASN A 260 -4.87 -10.21 -10.18
N PHE A 261 -3.68 -9.69 -10.50
CA PHE A 261 -2.39 -10.34 -10.20
C PHE A 261 -2.17 -10.52 -8.69
N SER A 262 -2.56 -9.51 -7.92
CA SER A 262 -2.44 -9.41 -6.46
C SER A 262 -3.62 -10.03 -5.74
N GLY A 263 -4.78 -10.12 -6.41
CA GLY A 263 -5.98 -10.78 -5.92
C GLY A 263 -6.84 -9.88 -5.04
N VAL A 264 -6.87 -8.56 -5.28
CA VAL A 264 -7.76 -7.63 -4.55
C VAL A 264 -9.22 -8.03 -4.81
N PRO A 265 -10.06 -8.23 -3.79
CA PRO A 265 -11.45 -8.61 -4.00
C PRO A 265 -12.25 -7.52 -4.73
N VAL A 266 -13.27 -7.94 -5.50
CA VAL A 266 -14.15 -7.05 -6.26
C VAL A 266 -14.71 -5.95 -5.37
N THR A 267 -14.27 -4.71 -5.61
CA THR A 267 -14.60 -3.56 -4.76
C THR A 267 -15.20 -2.46 -5.59
N THR A 268 -16.38 -1.98 -5.23
CA THR A 268 -17.13 -0.91 -5.92
C THR A 268 -17.53 0.17 -4.92
N VAL A 269 -17.71 1.42 -5.37
CA VAL A 269 -18.41 2.43 -4.56
C VAL A 269 -19.91 2.27 -4.81
N MET A 270 -20.73 2.35 -3.76
CA MET A 270 -22.20 2.25 -3.83
C MET A 270 -22.86 3.14 -2.77
N THR A 271 -24.09 3.57 -3.04
CA THR A 271 -25.00 4.14 -2.03
C THR A 271 -25.96 3.05 -1.57
N LEU A 272 -25.99 2.76 -0.27
CA LEU A 272 -26.79 1.69 0.33
C LEU A 272 -27.53 2.19 1.58
N ALA A 273 -28.78 1.74 1.74
CA ALA A 273 -29.60 2.01 2.93
C ALA A 273 -29.16 1.18 4.14
N VAL A 274 -28.34 1.73 5.02
CA VAL A 274 -27.89 1.09 6.27
C VAL A 274 -28.75 1.62 7.43
N HIS A 275 -29.50 0.72 8.08
CA HIS A 275 -30.45 1.04 9.17
C HIS A 275 -31.50 2.13 8.82
N GLY A 276 -31.79 2.33 7.53
CA GLY A 276 -32.72 3.36 7.04
C GLY A 276 -32.08 4.69 6.68
N GLU A 277 -30.76 4.85 6.82
CA GLU A 277 -30.00 5.96 6.25
C GLU A 277 -29.34 5.54 4.95
N GLU A 278 -29.54 6.30 3.87
CA GLU A 278 -28.70 6.19 2.67
C GLU A 278 -27.27 6.63 2.99
N LYS A 279 -26.30 5.77 2.70
CA LYS A 279 -24.87 6.04 2.91
C LYS A 279 -24.08 5.66 1.69
N GLU A 280 -23.13 6.50 1.30
CA GLU A 280 -22.14 6.20 0.26
C GLU A 280 -20.92 5.53 0.90
N GLY A 281 -20.37 4.49 0.27
CA GLY A 281 -19.25 3.74 0.80
C GLY A 281 -18.62 2.77 -0.19
N SER A 282 -17.48 2.19 0.17
CA SER A 282 -16.93 1.06 -0.57
C SER A 282 -17.66 -0.23 -0.16
N MET A 283 -18.07 -1.00 -1.16
CA MET A 283 -18.62 -2.34 -1.02
C MET A 283 -17.62 -3.32 -1.64
N GLN A 284 -16.98 -4.13 -0.80
CA GLN A 284 -15.98 -5.12 -1.19
C GLN A 284 -16.57 -6.53 -1.06
N ARG A 285 -16.39 -7.37 -2.09
CA ARG A 285 -16.85 -8.76 -2.09
C ARG A 285 -16.15 -9.54 -0.97
N PHE A 286 -16.93 -10.26 -0.18
CA PHE A 286 -16.41 -11.04 0.92
C PHE A 286 -15.65 -12.26 0.38
N VAL A 287 -14.42 -12.45 0.87
CA VAL A 287 -13.60 -13.63 0.56
C VAL A 287 -13.55 -14.53 1.80
N PRO A 288 -14.10 -15.76 1.73
CA PRO A 288 -13.91 -16.73 2.80
C PRO A 288 -12.43 -17.07 2.98
N SER A 289 -11.95 -16.98 4.21
CA SER A 289 -10.58 -17.31 4.63
C SER A 289 -10.58 -18.18 5.89
N GLU A 290 -9.43 -18.77 6.21
CA GLU A 290 -9.23 -19.54 7.44
C GLU A 290 -8.80 -18.64 8.61
N CYS A 291 -7.94 -17.67 8.34
CA CYS A 291 -7.33 -16.74 9.28
C CYS A 291 -6.71 -15.54 8.52
N SER A 292 -6.10 -14.60 9.24
CA SER A 292 -5.20 -13.61 8.64
C SER A 292 -3.75 -14.08 8.68
N ALA A 293 -2.82 -13.32 8.09
CA ALA A 293 -1.39 -13.61 8.19
C ALA A 293 -0.81 -13.33 9.59
N GLU A 294 -1.52 -12.66 10.49
CA GLU A 294 -1.05 -12.41 11.87
C GLU A 294 -1.15 -13.67 12.77
N ASP A 295 -2.07 -14.58 12.44
CA ASP A 295 -2.26 -15.85 13.14
C ASP A 295 -1.20 -16.92 12.77
N MET A 296 -0.36 -16.66 11.77
CA MET A 296 0.48 -17.66 11.12
C MET A 296 1.96 -17.28 11.02
N GLY A 297 2.83 -18.26 11.23
CA GLY A 297 4.26 -18.12 10.99
C GLY A 297 4.59 -18.07 9.50
N THR A 298 5.48 -17.16 9.10
CA THR A 298 5.84 -16.86 7.70
C THR A 298 6.37 -18.05 6.89
N LEU A 299 6.75 -19.16 7.52
CA LEU A 299 7.26 -20.37 6.84
C LEU A 299 6.24 -21.01 5.87
N LYS A 300 4.94 -20.71 5.99
CA LYS A 300 3.89 -21.20 5.09
C LYS A 300 3.48 -20.20 3.99
N PHE A 301 4.14 -19.05 3.89
CA PHE A 301 3.83 -18.06 2.86
C PHE A 301 4.70 -18.33 1.62
N ALA A 302 4.07 -18.58 0.49
CA ALA A 302 4.80 -18.80 -0.76
C ALA A 302 5.43 -17.47 -1.24
N ILE A 303 6.67 -17.53 -1.74
CA ILE A 303 7.39 -16.34 -2.24
C ILE A 303 6.54 -15.52 -3.24
N PRO A 304 5.92 -16.13 -4.27
CA PRO A 304 5.10 -15.37 -5.23
C PRO A 304 3.86 -14.72 -4.62
N GLU A 305 3.27 -15.29 -3.57
CA GLU A 305 2.08 -14.71 -2.91
C GLU A 305 2.44 -13.46 -2.10
N VAL A 306 3.59 -13.46 -1.43
CA VAL A 306 4.14 -12.25 -0.79
C VAL A 306 4.56 -11.22 -1.83
N HIS A 307 5.18 -11.64 -2.93
CA HIS A 307 5.61 -10.73 -4.00
C HIS A 307 4.44 -10.03 -4.68
N LYS A 308 3.36 -10.76 -5.00
CA LYS A 308 2.11 -10.21 -5.54
C LYS A 308 1.55 -9.06 -4.71
N ILE A 309 1.41 -9.28 -3.39
CA ILE A 309 0.89 -8.27 -2.46
C ILE A 309 1.85 -7.08 -2.39
N GLY A 310 3.14 -7.32 -2.21
CA GLY A 310 4.11 -6.24 -2.04
C GLY A 310 4.35 -5.41 -3.30
N ILE A 311 4.22 -5.99 -4.50
CA ILE A 311 4.24 -5.26 -5.77
C ILE A 311 3.12 -4.22 -5.81
N LEU A 312 1.90 -4.59 -5.41
CA LEU A 312 0.77 -3.67 -5.35
C LEU A 312 0.93 -2.62 -4.23
N ASP A 313 1.31 -3.05 -3.02
CA ASP A 313 1.49 -2.13 -1.88
C ASP A 313 2.58 -1.09 -2.12
N VAL A 314 3.66 -1.46 -2.83
CA VAL A 314 4.69 -0.51 -3.28
C VAL A 314 4.09 0.50 -4.24
N ARG A 315 3.39 0.07 -5.30
CA ARG A 315 2.74 1.00 -6.26
C ARG A 315 1.79 1.96 -5.54
N LEU A 316 0.97 1.43 -4.63
CA LEU A 316 -0.04 2.20 -3.89
C LEU A 316 0.53 3.04 -2.75
N PHE A 317 1.82 2.90 -2.40
CA PHE A 317 2.42 3.47 -1.19
C PHE A 317 1.53 3.21 0.04
N ASN A 318 1.25 1.93 0.32
CA ASN A 318 0.35 1.56 1.41
C ASN A 318 0.92 1.97 2.77
N THR A 319 0.15 2.75 3.54
CA THR A 319 0.57 3.24 4.86
C THR A 319 0.08 2.36 6.02
N ASP A 320 -0.68 1.30 5.74
CA ASP A 320 -1.30 0.43 6.75
C ASP A 320 -1.34 -1.06 6.33
N ARG A 321 -0.32 -1.56 5.60
CA ARG A 321 -0.20 -3.01 5.34
C ARG A 321 0.41 -3.72 6.56
N HIS A 322 -0.45 -4.07 7.50
CA HIS A 322 -0.14 -5.05 8.55
C HIS A 322 -0.60 -6.47 8.18
N ALA A 323 -0.07 -7.48 8.87
CA ALA A 323 -0.36 -8.90 8.61
C ALA A 323 -1.86 -9.26 8.74
N GLY A 324 -2.60 -8.58 9.62
CA GLY A 324 -4.07 -8.70 9.71
C GLY A 324 -4.83 -8.32 8.44
N ASN A 325 -4.27 -7.45 7.59
CA ASN A 325 -4.87 -7.01 6.32
C ASN A 325 -4.54 -7.97 5.15
N ILE A 326 -4.06 -9.18 5.45
CA ILE A 326 -3.80 -10.23 4.46
C ILE A 326 -4.53 -11.50 4.91
N LEU A 327 -5.55 -11.90 4.16
CA LEU A 327 -6.33 -13.11 4.41
C LEU A 327 -5.60 -14.36 3.88
N LEU A 328 -5.68 -15.47 4.63
CA LEU A 328 -5.09 -16.74 4.26
C LEU A 328 -6.16 -17.81 3.97
N SER A 329 -6.02 -18.51 2.84
CA SER A 329 -6.85 -19.66 2.47
C SER A 329 -5.97 -20.85 2.09
N SER A 330 -6.28 -22.06 2.58
CA SER A 330 -5.50 -23.25 2.19
C SER A 330 -5.59 -23.51 0.69
N ARG A 331 -4.45 -23.78 0.08
CA ARG A 331 -4.36 -24.21 -1.32
C ARG A 331 -4.48 -25.74 -1.38
N PRO A 332 -5.34 -26.32 -2.24
CA PRO A 332 -5.41 -27.75 -2.43
C PRO A 332 -4.04 -28.34 -2.77
N ASP A 333 -3.67 -29.43 -2.09
CA ASP A 333 -2.43 -30.20 -2.29
C ASP A 333 -1.11 -29.45 -2.08
N GLU A 334 -1.14 -28.22 -1.53
CA GLU A 334 0.05 -27.44 -1.16
C GLU A 334 0.19 -27.29 0.37
N GLN A 335 1.42 -27.07 0.84
CA GLN A 335 1.69 -26.73 2.26
C GLN A 335 1.65 -25.21 2.53
N THR A 336 1.39 -24.43 1.49
CA THR A 336 1.43 -22.96 1.45
C THR A 336 0.04 -22.35 1.32
N TYR A 337 -0.13 -21.15 1.86
CA TYR A 337 -1.40 -20.42 1.77
C TYR A 337 -1.53 -19.63 0.46
N GLN A 338 -2.76 -19.51 -0.02
CA GLN A 338 -3.15 -18.41 -0.91
C GLN A 338 -3.33 -17.17 -0.05
N MET A 339 -2.85 -16.03 -0.54
CA MET A 339 -2.87 -14.78 0.20
C MET A 339 -3.74 -13.75 -0.55
N THR A 340 -4.66 -13.11 0.15
CA THR A 340 -5.57 -12.10 -0.42
C THR A 340 -5.44 -10.79 0.35
N PRO A 341 -4.95 -9.70 -0.28
CA PRO A 341 -4.87 -8.40 0.36
C PRO A 341 -6.27 -7.75 0.45
N ILE A 342 -6.58 -7.19 1.61
CA ILE A 342 -7.80 -6.42 1.88
C ILE A 342 -7.42 -5.07 2.52
N ASP A 343 -8.41 -4.21 2.77
CA ASP A 343 -8.24 -2.95 3.51
C ASP A 343 -7.17 -2.00 2.93
N HIS A 344 -7.51 -1.35 1.80
CA HIS A 344 -6.67 -0.37 1.12
C HIS A 344 -7.13 1.08 1.41
N GLY A 345 -7.88 1.31 2.49
CA GLY A 345 -8.41 2.63 2.83
C GLY A 345 -7.31 3.69 3.07
N PHE A 346 -6.15 3.26 3.54
CA PHE A 346 -4.97 4.09 3.78
C PHE A 346 -3.81 3.76 2.82
N CYS A 347 -4.06 3.88 1.52
CA CYS A 347 -3.02 3.94 0.50
C CYS A 347 -3.15 5.19 -0.38
N LEU A 348 -2.15 5.52 -1.19
CA LEU A 348 -2.12 6.76 -1.99
C LEU A 348 -2.28 8.02 -1.13
N PRO A 349 -1.38 8.28 -0.15
CA PRO A 349 -1.27 9.61 0.46
C PRO A 349 -0.78 10.62 -0.57
N SER A 350 -0.96 11.92 -0.29
CA SER A 350 -0.21 12.98 -0.98
C SER A 350 1.30 12.74 -0.91
N TYR A 351 2.01 13.00 -2.02
CA TYR A 351 3.48 12.89 -2.09
C TYR A 351 4.24 13.82 -1.11
N LYS A 352 3.54 14.76 -0.47
CA LYS A 352 4.06 15.62 0.61
C LYS A 352 4.15 14.89 1.97
N HIS A 353 3.56 13.69 2.06
CA HIS A 353 3.39 12.89 3.28
C HIS A 353 3.79 11.43 3.06
N LEU A 354 5.02 11.23 2.60
CA LEU A 354 5.64 9.92 2.38
C LEU A 354 6.34 9.38 3.65
N ASP A 355 6.01 9.91 4.83
CA ASP A 355 6.61 9.55 6.12
C ASP A 355 6.02 8.30 6.78
N SER A 356 4.95 7.73 6.21
CA SER A 356 4.09 6.71 6.85
C SER A 356 3.94 5.38 6.10
N ALA A 357 4.77 5.06 5.10
CA ALA A 357 4.72 3.72 4.47
C ALA A 357 4.92 2.59 5.49
N THR A 358 4.03 1.59 5.47
CA THR A 358 4.02 0.48 6.43
C THR A 358 3.81 -0.84 5.69
N PHE A 359 4.85 -1.67 5.65
CA PHE A 359 4.87 -2.96 4.98
C PHE A 359 5.33 -4.07 5.94
N ASP A 360 4.43 -4.72 6.68
CA ASP A 360 4.79 -5.86 7.57
C ASP A 360 5.55 -6.97 6.82
N TRP A 361 5.20 -7.19 5.55
CA TRP A 361 5.83 -8.19 4.70
C TRP A 361 7.27 -7.87 4.32
N LEU A 362 7.74 -6.63 4.50
CA LEU A 362 9.12 -6.21 4.23
C LEU A 362 10.11 -7.06 5.05
N HIS A 363 9.75 -7.36 6.29
CA HIS A 363 10.61 -8.11 7.21
C HIS A 363 10.48 -9.63 7.04
N TRP A 364 9.61 -10.11 6.16
CA TRP A 364 9.45 -11.55 5.90
C TRP A 364 10.59 -12.07 5.00
N PRO A 365 11.10 -13.30 5.24
CA PRO A 365 12.18 -13.86 4.43
C PRO A 365 11.92 -13.89 2.93
N GLN A 366 10.65 -13.99 2.54
CA GLN A 366 10.15 -14.05 1.17
C GLN A 366 10.56 -12.81 0.35
N ALA A 367 10.39 -11.60 0.88
CA ALA A 367 10.66 -10.36 0.14
C ALA A 367 12.13 -10.18 -0.28
N GLN A 368 13.05 -10.94 0.33
CA GLN A 368 14.50 -10.92 0.01
C GLN A 368 14.90 -11.95 -1.07
N PHE A 369 13.95 -12.67 -1.66
CA PHE A 369 14.19 -13.52 -2.83
C PHE A 369 14.10 -12.69 -4.12
N PRO A 370 14.76 -13.12 -5.22
CA PRO A 370 14.61 -12.47 -6.51
C PRO A 370 13.18 -12.63 -7.03
N PHE A 371 12.70 -11.65 -7.79
CA PHE A 371 11.45 -11.78 -8.54
C PHE A 371 11.51 -12.97 -9.53
N THR A 372 10.38 -13.65 -9.71
CA THR A 372 10.22 -14.63 -10.78
C THR A 372 10.02 -13.95 -12.13
N GLY A 373 10.18 -14.69 -13.23
CA GLY A 373 9.95 -14.14 -14.58
C GLY A 373 8.54 -13.56 -14.75
N ALA A 374 7.52 -14.23 -14.20
CA ALA A 374 6.13 -13.75 -14.26
C ALA A 374 5.90 -12.47 -13.44
N GLU A 375 6.61 -12.27 -12.33
CA GLU A 375 6.58 -11.04 -11.55
C GLU A 375 7.28 -9.89 -12.29
N LEU A 376 8.44 -10.15 -12.92
CA LEU A 376 9.14 -9.17 -13.75
C LEU A 376 8.33 -8.77 -14.99
N ASP A 377 7.71 -9.74 -15.68
CA ASP A 377 6.82 -9.49 -16.82
C ASP A 377 5.61 -8.62 -16.41
N HIS A 378 5.03 -8.88 -15.23
CA HIS A 378 3.95 -8.06 -14.67
C HIS A 378 4.43 -6.63 -14.35
N ILE A 379 5.55 -6.47 -13.63
CA ILE A 379 6.13 -5.15 -13.29
C ILE A 379 6.46 -4.34 -14.55
N ALA A 380 7.05 -4.99 -15.57
CA ALA A 380 7.37 -4.35 -16.84
C ALA A 380 6.12 -3.84 -17.58
N ALA A 381 5.02 -4.59 -17.50
CA ALA A 381 3.74 -4.27 -18.15
C ALA A 381 2.93 -3.14 -17.48
N LEU A 382 3.29 -2.70 -16.26
CA LEU A 382 2.63 -1.59 -15.56
C LEU A 382 2.74 -0.28 -16.37
N ASP A 383 1.60 0.40 -16.58
CA ASP A 383 1.47 1.60 -17.40
C ASP A 383 1.05 2.79 -16.51
N ILE A 384 2.02 3.65 -16.21
CA ILE A 384 1.89 4.74 -15.23
C ILE A 384 0.84 5.77 -15.68
N ASP A 385 0.76 6.08 -16.97
CA ASP A 385 -0.16 7.10 -17.49
C ASP A 385 -1.61 6.59 -17.56
N ARG A 386 -1.76 5.31 -17.93
CA ARG A 386 -3.04 4.59 -17.86
C ARG A 386 -3.55 4.50 -16.42
N ASP A 387 -2.69 4.12 -15.49
CA ASP A 387 -3.01 4.01 -14.07
C ASP A 387 -3.40 5.38 -13.47
N ALA A 388 -2.66 6.44 -13.81
CA ALA A 388 -3.00 7.80 -13.43
C ALA A 388 -4.36 8.24 -13.99
N THR A 389 -4.70 7.87 -15.23
CA THR A 389 -6.01 8.13 -15.83
C THR A 389 -7.15 7.41 -15.08
N ILE A 390 -6.91 6.17 -14.64
CA ILE A 390 -7.88 5.43 -13.79
C ILE A 390 -8.08 6.17 -12.46
N LEU A 391 -7.01 6.60 -11.78
CA LEU A 391 -7.12 7.33 -10.52
C LEU A 391 -7.86 8.67 -10.65
N ARG A 392 -7.58 9.44 -11.71
CA ARG A 392 -8.31 10.70 -12.02
C ARG A 392 -9.81 10.46 -12.18
N SER A 393 -10.19 9.34 -12.79
CA SER A 393 -11.60 8.97 -12.97
C SER A 393 -12.33 8.61 -11.67
N LEU A 394 -11.58 8.36 -10.59
CA LEU A 394 -12.09 8.13 -9.23
C LEU A 394 -11.99 9.37 -8.32
N GLU A 395 -11.73 10.56 -8.89
CA GLU A 395 -11.56 11.82 -8.16
C GLU A 395 -10.42 11.80 -7.12
N ILE A 396 -9.42 10.92 -7.29
CA ILE A 396 -8.19 10.93 -6.49
C ILE A 396 -7.33 12.14 -6.90
N GLU A 397 -6.81 12.88 -5.91
CA GLU A 397 -6.09 14.13 -6.16
C GLU A 397 -4.74 13.91 -6.88
N GLU A 398 -4.28 14.88 -7.69
CA GLU A 398 -3.00 14.80 -8.42
C GLU A 398 -1.78 14.59 -7.50
N GLU A 399 -1.82 15.13 -6.27
CA GLU A 399 -0.79 14.86 -5.26
C GLU A 399 -0.69 13.36 -4.89
N CYS A 400 -1.85 12.68 -4.82
CA CYS A 400 -1.98 11.27 -4.49
C CYS A 400 -1.67 10.38 -5.71
N ILE A 401 -2.02 10.85 -6.91
CA ILE A 401 -1.62 10.22 -8.19
C ILE A 401 -0.10 10.28 -8.35
N THR A 402 0.52 11.42 -8.00
CA THR A 402 1.98 11.59 -8.06
C THR A 402 2.70 10.56 -7.19
N THR A 403 2.17 10.24 -6.00
CA THR A 403 2.67 9.13 -5.16
C THR A 403 2.66 7.78 -5.89
N LEU A 404 1.59 7.45 -6.63
CA LEU A 404 1.54 6.23 -7.46
C LEU A 404 2.64 6.25 -8.54
N ARG A 405 2.78 7.37 -9.26
CA ARG A 405 3.76 7.52 -10.35
C ARG A 405 5.18 7.31 -9.84
N LEU A 406 5.55 8.03 -8.79
CA LEU A 406 6.86 7.95 -8.11
C LEU A 406 7.16 6.52 -7.61
N SER A 407 6.19 5.89 -6.94
CA SER A 407 6.40 4.57 -6.34
C SER A 407 6.44 3.46 -7.40
N THR A 408 5.66 3.58 -8.47
CA THR A 408 5.70 2.66 -9.62
C THR A 408 7.00 2.82 -10.41
N ALA A 409 7.50 4.04 -10.60
CA ALA A 409 8.81 4.28 -11.19
C ALA A 409 9.93 3.61 -10.40
N MET A 410 9.98 3.82 -9.08
CA MET A 410 10.94 3.17 -8.17
C MET A 410 10.89 1.64 -8.28
N LEU A 411 9.68 1.06 -8.36
CA LEU A 411 9.49 -0.38 -8.55
C LEU A 411 10.04 -0.87 -9.89
N LYS A 412 9.70 -0.22 -10.99
CA LYS A 412 10.14 -0.63 -12.34
C LYS A 412 11.66 -0.52 -12.50
N ILE A 413 12.25 0.60 -12.07
CA ILE A 413 13.69 0.83 -12.12
C ILE A 413 14.44 -0.19 -11.25
N GLY A 414 14.00 -0.38 -10.01
CA GLY A 414 14.63 -1.33 -9.09
C GLY A 414 14.53 -2.78 -9.58
N ALA A 415 13.39 -3.18 -10.13
CA ALA A 415 13.18 -4.53 -10.65
C ALA A 415 14.03 -4.82 -11.90
N ASP A 416 14.11 -3.89 -12.86
CA ASP A 416 14.96 -4.01 -14.05
C ASP A 416 16.45 -4.06 -13.68
N ALA A 417 16.87 -3.24 -12.71
CA ALA A 417 18.20 -3.31 -12.12
C ALA A 417 18.44 -4.59 -11.28
N GLY A 418 17.44 -5.46 -11.11
CA GLY A 418 17.58 -6.77 -10.47
C GLY A 418 17.62 -6.75 -8.93
N TYR A 419 17.03 -5.73 -8.31
CA TYR A 419 16.84 -5.67 -6.86
C TYR A 419 15.66 -6.55 -6.41
N SER A 420 15.72 -7.04 -5.17
CA SER A 420 14.61 -7.77 -4.56
C SER A 420 13.48 -6.80 -4.16
N LEU A 421 12.27 -7.34 -3.97
CA LEU A 421 11.14 -6.57 -3.42
C LEU A 421 11.53 -5.86 -2.12
N PHE A 422 12.28 -6.53 -1.24
CA PHE A 422 12.85 -5.95 -0.03
C PHE A 422 13.72 -4.72 -0.33
N ASP A 423 14.70 -4.83 -1.23
CA ASP A 423 15.66 -3.76 -1.51
C ASP A 423 15.02 -2.51 -2.13
N ILE A 424 13.87 -2.67 -2.79
CA ILE A 424 13.04 -1.60 -3.36
C ILE A 424 12.15 -0.98 -2.29
N ALA A 425 11.36 -1.78 -1.58
CA ALA A 425 10.42 -1.28 -0.58
C ALA A 425 11.11 -0.64 0.65
N ASN A 426 12.33 -1.08 0.97
CA ASN A 426 13.23 -0.45 1.95
C ASN A 426 13.75 0.94 1.50
N CYS A 427 13.51 1.37 0.26
CA CYS A 427 13.72 2.77 -0.14
C CYS A 427 12.49 3.65 0.11
N LEU A 428 11.30 3.06 0.29
CA LEU A 428 10.03 3.77 0.51
C LEU A 428 9.66 3.88 1.99
N GLN A 429 9.87 2.80 2.76
CA GLN A 429 9.61 2.78 4.20
C GLN A 429 10.82 3.33 4.98
N ARG A 430 10.56 4.20 5.96
CA ARG A 430 11.58 4.70 6.90
C ARG A 430 12.14 3.57 7.77
N GLU A 431 13.44 3.59 8.05
CA GLU A 431 14.09 2.61 8.92
C GLU A 431 14.11 3.04 10.41
N GLY A 432 14.34 2.07 11.29
CA GLY A 432 14.73 2.31 12.69
C GLY A 432 13.60 2.84 13.57
N ASP A 433 13.77 4.07 14.08
CA ASP A 433 12.80 4.77 14.91
C ASP A 433 11.88 5.72 14.12
N PHE A 434 11.90 5.62 12.78
CA PHE A 434 11.10 6.41 11.84
C PHE A 434 11.39 7.93 11.87
N THR A 435 12.47 8.38 12.54
CA THR A 435 12.82 9.80 12.61
C THR A 435 13.50 10.32 11.35
N SER A 436 14.35 9.51 10.72
CA SER A 436 15.05 9.85 9.48
C SER A 436 14.14 9.64 8.25
N PRO A 437 14.20 10.53 7.23
CA PRO A 437 13.52 10.31 5.95
C PRO A 437 13.92 8.99 5.29
N SER A 438 12.98 8.43 4.52
CA SER A 438 13.23 7.34 3.59
C SER A 438 14.01 7.83 2.37
N THR A 439 14.57 6.89 1.60
CA THR A 439 15.27 7.24 0.35
C THR A 439 14.35 7.93 -0.65
N LEU A 440 13.07 7.53 -0.74
CA LEU A 440 12.12 8.18 -1.63
C LEU A 440 11.81 9.61 -1.17
N GLU A 441 11.65 9.86 0.13
CA GLU A 441 11.46 11.22 0.66
C GLU A 441 12.64 12.15 0.30
N ASP A 442 13.87 11.68 0.50
CA ASP A 442 15.07 12.45 0.10
C ASP A 442 15.11 12.71 -1.42
N LEU A 443 14.79 11.70 -2.25
CA LEU A 443 14.73 11.88 -3.71
C LEU A 443 13.67 12.91 -4.12
N VAL A 444 12.46 12.82 -3.57
CA VAL A 444 11.33 13.72 -3.86
C VAL A 444 11.64 15.14 -3.40
N ALA A 445 12.19 15.34 -2.21
CA ALA A 445 12.55 16.66 -1.69
C ALA A 445 13.64 17.34 -2.54
N ASN A 446 14.69 16.59 -2.93
CA ASN A 446 15.74 17.11 -3.79
C ASN A 446 15.23 17.41 -5.21
N ALA A 447 14.36 16.56 -5.75
CA ALA A 447 13.75 16.74 -7.07
C ALA A 447 12.82 17.97 -7.12
N ALA A 448 11.93 18.14 -6.13
CA ALA A 448 11.06 19.31 -6.03
C ALA A 448 11.86 20.62 -5.98
N ALA A 449 12.88 20.68 -5.11
CA ALA A 449 13.78 21.83 -5.05
C ALA A 449 14.52 22.07 -6.38
N THR A 450 14.83 21.01 -7.13
CA THR A 450 15.51 21.11 -8.43
C THR A 450 14.59 21.66 -9.51
N VAL A 451 13.34 21.16 -9.58
CA VAL A 451 12.29 21.64 -10.50
C VAL A 451 12.01 23.12 -10.27
N GLU A 452 11.76 23.54 -9.03
CA GLU A 452 11.50 24.94 -8.66
C GLU A 452 12.66 25.85 -9.10
N ASN A 453 13.91 25.48 -8.78
CA ASN A 453 15.09 26.29 -9.10
C ASN A 453 15.42 26.38 -10.60
N GLN A 454 15.15 25.33 -11.38
CA GLN A 454 15.49 25.29 -12.80
C GLN A 454 14.40 25.87 -13.71
N THR A 455 13.13 25.60 -13.39
CA THR A 455 11.99 25.95 -14.24
C THR A 455 11.25 27.19 -13.77
N GLY A 456 11.32 27.53 -12.48
CA GLY A 456 10.46 28.52 -11.84
C GLY A 456 9.00 28.07 -11.67
N LEU A 457 8.67 26.82 -12.01
CA LEU A 457 7.35 26.23 -11.75
C LEU A 457 7.22 25.93 -10.25
N SER A 458 6.26 26.58 -9.61
CA SER A 458 5.73 26.13 -8.32
C SER A 458 4.59 25.14 -8.56
N GLU A 459 4.23 24.36 -7.55
CA GLU A 459 3.02 23.52 -7.59
C GLU A 459 1.74 24.36 -7.84
N GLN A 460 1.67 25.55 -7.23
CA GLN A 460 0.50 26.44 -7.31
C GLN A 460 0.31 27.07 -8.69
N ASP A 461 1.41 27.33 -9.40
CA ASP A 461 1.41 28.00 -10.70
C ASP A 461 1.53 27.01 -11.88
N GLY A 462 2.20 25.86 -11.67
CA GLY A 462 2.56 24.90 -12.72
C GLY A 462 1.62 23.69 -12.85
N GLY A 463 0.83 23.36 -11.81
CA GLY A 463 -0.15 22.28 -11.86
C GLY A 463 0.43 20.94 -12.36
N LEU A 464 -0.15 20.39 -13.44
CA LEU A 464 0.31 19.11 -14.03
C LEU A 464 1.76 19.15 -14.54
N GLU A 465 2.23 20.29 -15.09
CA GLU A 465 3.60 20.40 -15.59
C GLU A 465 4.64 20.28 -14.46
N PHE A 466 4.31 20.76 -13.26
CA PHE A 466 5.13 20.57 -12.07
C PHE A 466 5.21 19.10 -11.65
N TYR A 467 4.07 18.39 -11.61
CA TYR A 467 4.04 16.96 -11.26
C TYR A 467 4.78 16.09 -12.27
N ASP A 468 4.67 16.39 -13.57
CA ASP A 468 5.42 15.70 -14.62
C ASP A 468 6.93 15.93 -14.50
N ALA A 469 7.36 17.17 -14.24
CA ALA A 469 8.76 17.49 -14.01
C ALA A 469 9.32 16.83 -12.73
N LEU A 470 8.54 16.80 -11.65
CA LEU A 470 8.91 16.15 -10.39
C LEU A 470 9.13 14.64 -10.57
N VAL A 471 8.21 13.95 -11.25
CA VAL A 471 8.34 12.51 -11.53
C VAL A 471 9.56 12.23 -12.41
N ALA A 472 9.77 13.02 -13.47
CA ALA A 472 10.91 12.85 -14.38
C ALA A 472 12.28 13.08 -13.71
N GLU A 473 12.38 14.01 -12.75
CA GLU A 473 13.61 14.27 -12.00
C GLU A 473 13.87 13.15 -10.96
N VAL A 474 12.83 12.66 -10.26
CA VAL A 474 12.95 11.50 -9.36
C VAL A 474 13.33 10.23 -10.14
N GLU A 475 12.76 9.99 -11.32
CA GLU A 475 13.13 8.87 -12.19
C GLU A 475 14.61 8.87 -12.57
N GLN A 476 15.15 10.03 -12.98
CA GLN A 476 16.56 10.19 -13.30
C GLN A 476 17.47 9.96 -12.08
N ALA A 477 17.08 10.50 -10.92
CA ALA A 477 17.83 10.32 -9.68
C ALA A 477 17.78 8.85 -9.19
N ALA A 478 16.64 8.18 -9.33
CA ALA A 478 16.44 6.78 -8.97
C ALA A 478 17.24 5.82 -9.87
N LEU A 479 17.26 6.04 -11.19
CA LEU A 479 18.10 5.30 -12.14
C LEU A 479 19.56 5.30 -11.70
N LYS A 480 20.12 6.50 -11.47
CA LYS A 480 21.50 6.66 -11.01
C LYS A 480 21.74 5.98 -9.65
N MET A 481 20.81 6.17 -8.70
CA MET A 481 20.91 5.57 -7.37
C MET A 481 20.96 4.03 -7.44
N PHE A 482 20.11 3.39 -8.25
CA PHE A 482 20.08 1.93 -8.38
C PHE A 482 21.29 1.37 -9.16
N ASP A 483 21.86 2.12 -10.10
CA ASP A 483 23.13 1.79 -10.78
C ASP A 483 24.33 1.85 -9.82
N ASP A 484 24.40 2.87 -8.97
CA ASP A 484 25.50 3.07 -7.99
C ASP A 484 25.40 2.13 -6.76
N LYS A 485 24.20 1.64 -6.42
CA LYS A 485 23.94 0.84 -5.21
C LYS A 485 24.56 -0.58 -5.32
N PRO A 486 25.25 -1.09 -4.29
CA PRO A 486 25.85 -2.42 -4.35
C PRO A 486 24.78 -3.52 -4.25
N LYS A 487 24.73 -4.40 -5.26
CA LYS A 487 23.80 -5.55 -5.28
C LYS A 487 24.17 -6.57 -4.18
N LYS A 488 23.22 -6.87 -3.29
CA LYS A 488 23.37 -7.92 -2.27
C LYS A 488 23.46 -9.30 -2.95
N LYS A 489 24.05 -10.28 -2.26
CA LYS A 489 24.05 -11.67 -2.73
C LYS A 489 22.62 -12.20 -2.76
N VAL A 490 22.15 -12.55 -3.96
CA VAL A 490 20.83 -13.14 -4.20
C VAL A 490 20.64 -14.39 -3.34
N ARG A 491 19.51 -14.46 -2.60
CA ARG A 491 19.14 -15.67 -1.86
C ARG A 491 18.76 -16.78 -2.84
N SER A 492 19.42 -17.94 -2.75
CA SER A 492 19.07 -19.12 -3.55
C SER A 492 17.77 -19.75 -3.04
N ILE A 493 16.84 -20.03 -3.94
CA ILE A 493 15.53 -20.66 -3.65
C ILE A 493 15.68 -22.08 -3.06
N SER A 494 16.85 -22.72 -3.22
CA SER A 494 17.16 -24.11 -2.82
C SER A 494 17.03 -24.46 -1.33
N CYS A 495 16.63 -23.53 -0.47
CA CYS A 495 16.37 -23.75 0.96
C CYS A 495 14.88 -23.65 1.36
N PHE A 496 13.97 -23.44 0.41
CA PHE A 496 12.51 -23.38 0.64
C PHE A 496 11.70 -24.27 -0.33
N SER A 497 12.36 -25.20 -1.03
CA SER A 497 11.78 -26.18 -1.97
C SER A 497 11.69 -27.58 -1.38
#